data_AF-A0A971W0V7-F1
#
_entry.id   AF-A0A971W0V7-F1
#
_cell.length_a   1.000
_cell.length_b   1.000
_cell.length_c   1.000
_cell.angle_alpha   90.00
_cell.angle_beta   90.00
_cell.angle_gamma   90.00
#
_symmetry.space_group_name_H-M   'P 1'
#
loop_
_entity.id
_entity.type
_entity.pdbx_description
1 polymer ?
#
loop_
_entity_poly.entity_id
_entity_poly.type
_entity_poly.pdbx_seq_one_letter_code
_entity_poly.pdbx_strand_id
1 'polypeptide(L)' 'DKIVVFTGDAELVNAEGTKITMDDIKVGSSVQIFYSGGIAESYPAQINGCYKVVLLD' A
#
# COMPACT_ATOMS: atom_id res chain seq x y z
N ASP A 1 4.60 14.66 -5.77
CA ASP A 1 4.30 14.55 -4.32
C ASP A 1 4.56 13.16 -3.80
N LYS A 2 4.81 13.04 -2.51
CA LYS A 2 5.08 11.77 -1.81
C LYS A 2 3.92 11.48 -0.86
N ILE A 3 3.50 10.22 -0.83
CA ILE A 3 2.54 9.68 0.15
C ILE A 3 3.27 8.58 0.90
N VAL A 4 3.10 8.52 2.22
CA VAL A 4 3.61 7.44 3.07
C VAL A 4 2.44 6.62 3.56
N VAL A 5 2.55 5.30 3.41
CA VAL A 5 1.52 4.34 3.81
C VAL A 5 2.11 3.38 4.82
N PHE A 6 1.45 3.24 5.97
CA PHE A 6 1.80 2.25 6.98
C PHE A 6 0.93 1.01 6.76
N THR A 7 1.58 -0.11 6.43
CA THR A 7 0.86 -1.34 6.05
C THR A 7 0.41 -2.18 7.22
N GLY A 8 1.08 -2.12 8.38
CA GLY A 8 0.72 -2.97 9.53
C GLY A 8 0.52 -4.44 9.13
N ASP A 9 -0.66 -4.97 9.44
CA ASP A 9 -1.10 -6.34 9.11
C ASP A 9 -1.90 -6.45 7.79
N ALA A 10 -1.77 -5.48 6.88
CA ALA A 10 -2.50 -5.46 5.62
C ALA A 10 -2.25 -6.70 4.76
N GLU A 11 -3.29 -7.13 4.05
CA GLU A 11 -3.21 -8.22 3.09
C GLU A 11 -2.42 -7.76 1.85
N LEU A 12 -1.30 -8.43 1.56
CA LEU A 12 -0.47 -8.17 0.38
C LEU A 12 -0.73 -9.24 -0.68
N VAL A 13 -1.26 -8.83 -1.84
CA VAL A 13 -1.52 -9.72 -2.98
C VAL A 13 -1.05 -9.11 -4.30
N ASN A 14 -0.87 -9.92 -5.33
CA ASN A 14 -0.73 -9.45 -6.70
C ASN A 14 -2.10 -9.26 -7.38
N ALA A 15 -2.10 -8.76 -8.61
CA ALA A 15 -3.30 -8.55 -9.42
C ALA A 15 -4.13 -9.83 -9.65
N GLU A 16 -3.52 -11.01 -9.57
CA GLU A 16 -4.18 -12.31 -9.70
C GLU A 16 -4.77 -12.82 -8.37
N GLY A 17 -4.57 -12.09 -7.26
CA GLY A 17 -5.03 -12.48 -5.93
C GLY A 17 -4.10 -13.46 -5.20
N THR A 18 -2.90 -13.71 -5.74
CA THR A 18 -1.87 -14.53 -5.07
C THR A 18 -1.21 -13.71 -3.97
N LYS A 19 -1.02 -14.32 -2.80
CA LYS A 19 -0.35 -13.68 -1.67
C LYS A 19 1.12 -13.41 -2.00
N ILE A 20 1.57 -12.20 -1.72
CA ILE A 20 2.97 -11.77 -1.91
C ILE A 20 3.55 -11.26 -0.59
N THR A 21 4.82 -10.91 -0.63
CA THR A 21 5.57 -10.32 0.48
C THR A 21 6.03 -8.91 0.12
N MET A 22 6.49 -8.16 1.12
CA MET A 22 7.07 -6.83 0.90
C MET A 22 8.30 -6.85 0.00
N ASP A 23 9.04 -7.97 -0.01
CA ASP A 23 10.20 -8.13 -0.87
C ASP A 23 9.83 -8.17 -2.35
N ASP A 24 8.58 -8.49 -2.71
CA ASP A 24 8.12 -8.52 -4.10
C ASP A 24 7.83 -7.11 -4.64
N ILE A 25 7.56 -6.15 -3.75
CA ILE A 25 7.29 -4.75 -4.11
C ILE A 25 8.62 -4.01 -4.25
N LYS A 26 8.96 -3.61 -5.47
CA LYS A 26 10.22 -2.92 -5.76
C LYS A 26 9.98 -1.46 -6.12
N VAL A 27 11.07 -0.68 -6.08
CA VAL A 27 11.03 0.71 -6.56
C VAL A 27 10.63 0.69 -8.05
N GLY A 28 9.61 1.47 -8.39
CA GLY A 28 9.03 1.51 -9.73
C GLY A 28 7.80 0.62 -9.91
N SER A 29 7.50 -0.28 -8.99
CA SER A 29 6.25 -1.04 -8.99
C SER A 29 5.04 -0.12 -8.81
N SER A 30 3.96 -0.43 -9.53
CA SER A 30 2.66 0.19 -9.31
C SER A 30 1.89 -0.60 -8.27
N VAL A 31 1.27 0.07 -7.30
CA VAL A 31 0.47 -0.60 -6.27
C VAL A 31 -0.86 0.11 -6.09
N GLN A 32 -1.90 -0.66 -5.79
CA GLN A 32 -3.18 -0.14 -5.35
C GLN A 32 -3.33 -0.35 -3.85
N ILE A 33 -3.56 0.74 -3.13
CA ILE A 33 -3.71 0.72 -1.67
C ILE A 33 -5.19 0.87 -1.33
N PHE A 34 -5.72 -0.06 -0.54
CA PHE A 34 -7.05 0.00 0.04
C PHE A 34 -6.93 0.34 1.51
N TYR A 35 -7.46 1.50 1.87
CA TYR A 35 -7.39 2.05 3.22
C TYR A 35 -8.78 2.47 3.70
N SER A 36 -8.91 2.57 5.02
CA SER A 36 -10.09 3.12 5.68
C SER A 36 -9.66 4.20 6.66
N GLY A 37 -10.56 5.14 6.96
CA GLY A 37 -10.28 6.27 7.85
C GLY A 37 -9.71 7.50 7.13
N GLY A 38 -9.08 8.39 7.91
CA GLY A 38 -8.58 9.67 7.42
C GLY A 38 -7.16 9.60 6.87
N ILE A 39 -6.86 10.50 5.93
CA ILE A 39 -5.49 10.79 5.48
C ILE A 39 -5.02 12.02 6.25
N ALA A 40 -3.83 11.96 6.83
CA ALA A 40 -3.21 13.15 7.40
C ALA A 40 -2.70 14.06 6.27
N GLU A 41 -3.22 15.28 6.19
CA GLU A 41 -2.85 16.31 5.21
C GLU A 41 -1.49 16.98 5.53
N SER A 42 -0.52 16.20 6.02
CA SER A 42 0.86 16.63 6.21
C SER A 42 1.66 16.49 4.90
N TYR A 43 2.91 16.95 4.90
CA TYR A 43 3.83 16.75 3.78
C TYR A 43 5.02 15.88 4.22
N PRO A 44 5.19 14.65 3.68
CA PRO A 44 4.27 13.93 2.78
C PRO A 44 2.96 13.56 3.46
N ALA A 45 1.89 13.39 2.66
CA ALA A 45 0.60 12.92 3.17
C ALA A 45 0.74 11.51 3.73
N GLN A 46 0.04 11.21 4.82
CA GLN A 46 0.22 9.93 5.52
C GLN A 46 -1.09 9.17 5.66
N ILE A 47 -1.04 7.88 5.34
CA ILE A 47 -2.10 6.91 5.54
C ILE A 47 -1.64 5.96 6.65
N ASN A 48 -2.20 6.13 7.85
CA ASN A 48 -1.78 5.39 9.05
C ASN A 48 -2.34 3.97 9.17
N GLY A 49 -3.23 3.57 8.27
CA GLY A 49 -3.73 2.21 8.22
C GLY A 49 -4.25 1.87 6.83
N CYS A 50 -3.83 0.73 6.32
CA CYS A 50 -4.46 0.09 5.18
C CYS A 50 -4.79 -1.36 5.55
N TYR A 51 -5.73 -1.95 4.82
CA TYR A 51 -6.14 -3.35 5.06
C TYR A 51 -5.78 -4.25 3.87
N LYS A 52 -5.49 -3.67 2.71
CA LYS A 52 -5.06 -4.42 1.52
C LYS A 52 -4.15 -3.60 0.62
N VAL A 53 -3.13 -4.26 0.08
CA VAL A 53 -2.20 -3.74 -0.92
C VAL A 53 -2.18 -4.72 -2.09
N VAL A 54 -2.40 -4.21 -3.30
CA VAL A 54 -2.35 -5.00 -4.53
C VAL A 54 -1.18 -4.52 -5.37
N LEU A 55 -0.23 -5.42 -5.68
CA LEU A 55 0.81 -5.17 -6.67
C LEU A 55 0.19 -5.24 -8.07
N LEU A 56 0.29 -4.13 -8.79
CA LEU A 56 -0.13 -4.00 -10.19
C LEU A 56 1.12 -4.19 -11.06
N ASP A 57 1.08 -5.18 -11.95
CA ASP A 57 2.12 -5.41 -12.96
C ASP A 57 2.21 -4.26 -13.97
#